data_AF-A0AAE1CB95-F1
#
_entry.id   AF-A0AAE1CB95-F1
#
_cell.length_a   1.000
_cell.length_b   1.000
_cell.length_c   1.000
_cell.angle_alpha   90.00
_cell.angle_beta   90.00
_cell.angle_gamma   90.00
#
_symmetry.space_group_name_H-M   'P 1'
#
loop_
_entity.id
_entity.type
_entity.pdbx_description
1 polymer ?
#
loop_
_entity_poly.entity_id
_entity_poly.type
_entity_poly.pdbx_seq_one_letter_code
_entity_poly.pdbx_strand_id
1 'polypeptide(L)'
;MSVSLLEKIERDLDKIGVELWDIDGPDDALDRIFQKLSSLKAKVGVQKSLQATANLLRRQPVDKALPKQQATKVKHLIRFVFQKESRGGARHRKLRAYDCNALKFLGLSYSIPEIVKMDDTEFEVLQNCGPEFFRRRDLSRLLYRPDVDKAVDAMVEDPDDDGSYDKFMQGTQQGNLKQARRFFVQRKDGSLRDLQG
;
A
#
# COMPACT_ATOMS: atom_id res chain seq x y z
N MET A 1 17.72 5.99 -1.84
CA MET A 1 18.26 6.83 -0.76
C MET A 1 19.49 6.14 -0.21
N SER A 2 20.60 6.85 -0.05
CA SER A 2 21.83 6.26 0.50
C SER A 2 21.75 6.18 2.04
N VAL A 3 22.49 5.23 2.61
CA VAL A 3 22.67 5.12 4.08
C VAL A 3 23.32 6.40 4.62
N SER A 4 24.28 6.97 3.88
CA SER A 4 24.94 8.23 4.23
C SER A 4 24.00 9.43 4.38
N LEU A 5 22.90 9.48 3.60
CA LEU A 5 21.91 10.55 3.74
C LEU A 5 21.09 10.37 5.02
N LEU A 6 20.77 9.13 5.40
CA LEU A 6 20.06 8.84 6.64
C LEU A 6 20.90 9.22 7.87
N GLU A 7 22.17 8.83 7.89
CA GLU A 7 23.10 9.17 8.97
C GLU A 7 23.30 10.69 9.08
N LYS A 8 23.31 11.41 7.94
CA LYS A 8 23.37 12.87 7.95
C LYS A 8 22.12 13.47 8.58
N ILE A 9 20.93 13.00 8.17
CA ILE A 9 19.65 13.49 8.72
C ILE A 9 19.59 13.25 10.23
N GLU A 10 20.04 12.09 10.70
CA GLU A 10 20.09 11.75 12.13
C GLU A 10 20.96 12.75 12.90
N ARG A 11 22.20 13.00 12.44
CA ARG A 11 23.08 14.02 13.05
C ARG A 11 22.50 15.42 13.03
N ASP A 12 21.87 15.82 11.93
CA ASP A 12 21.26 17.15 11.80
C ASP A 12 20.05 17.29 12.76
N LEU A 13 19.28 16.22 12.99
CA LEU A 13 18.18 16.21 13.96
C LEU A 13 18.67 16.32 15.40
N ASP A 14 19.75 15.60 15.76
CA ASP A 14 20.36 15.71 17.10
C ASP A 14 20.85 17.14 17.36
N LYS A 15 21.48 17.75 16.35
CA LYS A 15 21.95 19.14 16.42
C LYS A 15 20.79 20.12 16.63
N ILE A 16 19.70 19.97 15.86
CA ILE A 16 18.48 20.78 16.04
C ILE A 16 17.94 20.61 17.46
N GLY A 17 17.93 19.39 17.99
CA GLY A 17 17.49 19.10 19.36
C GLY A 17 18.22 19.90 20.45
N VAL A 18 19.52 20.18 20.25
CA VAL A 18 20.33 20.99 21.15
C VAL A 18 20.05 22.48 20.94
N GLU A 19 20.07 22.95 19.70
CA GLU A 19 19.93 24.38 19.36
C GLU A 19 18.51 24.91 19.58
N LEU A 20 17.49 24.04 19.64
CA LEU A 20 16.09 24.41 19.86
C LEU A 20 15.88 25.25 21.13
N TRP A 21 16.70 25.06 22.16
CA TRP A 21 16.60 25.77 23.44
C TRP A 21 17.17 27.19 23.40
N ASP A 22 17.99 27.51 22.40
CA ASP A 22 18.68 28.79 22.25
C ASP A 22 17.99 29.70 21.19
N ILE A 23 16.80 29.32 20.73
CA ILE A 23 16.06 30.08 19.72
C ILE A 23 15.38 31.28 20.37
N ASP A 24 15.89 32.46 20.07
CA ASP A 24 15.28 33.76 20.39
C ASP A 24 14.72 34.40 19.10
N GLY A 25 13.76 33.70 18.48
CA GLY A 25 13.19 34.01 17.16
C GLY A 25 11.68 34.21 17.19
N PRO A 26 11.05 34.59 16.07
CA PRO A 26 9.61 34.81 16.01
C PRO A 26 8.84 33.52 16.33
N ASP A 27 7.70 33.67 17.04
CA ASP A 27 6.87 32.55 17.53
C ASP A 27 6.51 31.52 16.45
N ASP A 28 6.39 31.94 15.19
CA ASP A 28 5.99 31.11 14.05
C ASP A 28 7.12 30.27 13.43
N ALA A 29 8.38 30.51 13.81
CA ALA A 29 9.53 29.79 13.26
C ALA A 29 9.51 28.31 13.65
N LEU A 30 9.16 28.02 14.91
CA LEU A 30 9.04 26.67 15.44
C LEU A 30 7.85 25.92 14.83
N ASP A 31 6.75 26.61 14.57
CA ASP A 31 5.57 26.02 13.91
C ASP A 31 5.92 25.46 12.53
N ARG A 32 6.69 26.22 11.73
CA ARG A 32 7.14 25.76 10.40
C ARG A 32 8.02 24.51 10.49
N ILE A 33 8.92 24.46 11.47
CA ILE A 33 9.78 23.29 11.71
C ILE A 33 8.92 22.10 12.14
N PHE A 34 8.00 22.32 13.08
CA PHE A 34 7.10 21.29 13.59
C PHE A 34 6.21 20.71 12.48
N GLN A 35 5.67 21.55 11.60
CA GLN A 35 4.90 21.10 10.43
C GLN A 35 5.74 20.23 9.49
N LYS A 36 6.98 20.63 9.19
CA LYS A 36 7.90 19.84 8.35
C LYS A 36 8.26 18.50 9.00
N LEU A 37 8.54 18.48 10.30
CA LEU A 37 8.83 17.26 11.05
C LEU A 37 7.62 16.33 11.09
N SER A 38 6.41 16.87 11.29
CA SER A 38 5.17 16.10 11.28
C SER A 38 4.90 15.49 9.91
N SER A 39 5.08 16.25 8.83
CA SER A 39 4.97 15.73 7.45
C SER A 39 6.02 14.65 7.16
N LEU A 40 7.27 14.83 7.62
CA LEU A 40 8.33 13.85 7.44
C LEU A 40 8.03 12.57 8.24
N LYS A 41 7.56 12.70 9.49
CA LYS A 41 7.13 11.58 10.33
C LYS A 41 6.03 10.77 9.64
N ALA A 42 5.01 11.44 9.10
CA ALA A 42 3.94 10.80 8.33
C ALA A 42 4.48 10.03 7.11
N LYS A 43 5.37 10.66 6.32
CA LYS A 43 6.04 10.00 5.17
C LYS A 43 6.84 8.77 5.58
N VAL A 44 7.60 8.86 6.67
CA VAL A 44 8.38 7.73 7.18
C VAL A 44 7.47 6.61 7.69
N GLY A 45 6.39 6.93 8.41
CA GLY A 45 5.39 5.98 8.90
C GLY A 45 4.77 5.20 7.74
N VAL A 46 4.23 5.91 6.75
CA VAL A 46 3.66 5.30 5.54
C VAL A 46 4.69 4.44 4.81
N GLN A 47 5.89 4.98 4.56
CA GLN A 47 6.96 4.26 3.88
C GLN A 47 7.32 2.95 4.60
N LYS A 48 7.41 2.95 5.94
CA LYS A 48 7.74 1.76 6.73
C LYS A 48 6.69 0.67 6.55
N SER A 49 5.40 1.01 6.66
CA SER A 49 4.30 0.05 6.51
C SER A 49 4.25 -0.54 5.10
N LEU A 50 4.33 0.31 4.06
CA LEU A 50 4.35 -0.18 2.67
C LEU A 50 5.60 -1.03 2.38
N GLN A 51 6.76 -0.65 2.91
CA GLN A 51 7.99 -1.42 2.74
C GLN A 51 7.95 -2.77 3.46
N ALA A 52 7.34 -2.84 4.65
CA ALA A 52 7.13 -4.09 5.36
C ALA A 52 6.28 -5.07 4.52
N THR A 53 5.17 -4.59 3.93
CA THR A 53 4.33 -5.40 3.03
C THR A 53 5.08 -5.82 1.77
N ALA A 54 5.82 -4.90 1.14
CA ALA A 54 6.61 -5.24 -0.05
C ALA A 54 7.67 -6.30 0.25
N ASN A 55 8.34 -6.21 1.41
CA ASN A 55 9.31 -7.20 1.84
C ASN A 55 8.65 -8.55 2.13
N LEU A 56 7.47 -8.55 2.75
CA LEU A 56 6.69 -9.77 2.96
C LEU A 56 6.35 -10.45 1.62
N LEU A 57 5.81 -9.68 0.67
CA LEU A 57 5.44 -10.20 -0.65
C LEU A 57 6.63 -10.78 -1.42
N ARG A 58 7.83 -10.21 -1.25
CA ARG A 58 9.06 -10.72 -1.89
C ARG A 58 9.60 -11.98 -1.23
N ARG A 59 9.46 -12.10 0.09
CA ARG A 59 9.98 -13.23 0.87
C ARG A 59 9.05 -14.43 0.82
N GLN A 60 7.74 -14.20 0.75
CA GLN A 60 6.75 -15.26 0.74
C GLN A 60 6.51 -15.76 -0.70
N PRO A 61 6.67 -17.06 -0.97
CA PRO A 61 6.31 -17.64 -2.26
C PRO A 61 4.85 -17.38 -2.63
N VAL A 62 4.59 -17.16 -3.93
CA VAL A 62 3.25 -16.80 -4.45
C VAL A 62 2.22 -17.92 -4.24
N ASP A 63 2.67 -19.17 -4.25
CA ASP A 63 1.87 -20.39 -4.04
C ASP A 63 1.53 -20.66 -2.57
N LYS A 64 2.19 -19.99 -1.62
CA LYS A 64 1.95 -20.15 -0.19
C LYS A 64 1.15 -18.98 0.38
N ALA A 65 0.13 -19.27 1.18
CA ALA A 65 -0.70 -18.27 1.86
C ALA A 65 0.14 -17.26 2.67
N LEU A 66 -0.34 -16.01 2.75
CA LEU A 66 0.29 -14.98 3.57
C LEU A 66 0.09 -15.30 5.05
N PRO A 67 1.08 -15.00 5.91
CA PRO A 67 0.96 -15.22 7.33
C PRO A 67 -0.13 -14.34 7.96
N LYS A 68 -0.57 -14.71 9.16
CA LYS A 68 -1.44 -13.89 10.04
C LYS A 68 -2.73 -13.41 9.36
N GLN A 69 -3.29 -14.19 8.43
CA GLN A 69 -4.52 -13.83 7.71
C GLN A 69 -4.44 -12.46 7.01
N GLN A 70 -3.24 -12.08 6.55
CA GLN A 70 -3.01 -10.77 5.95
C GLN A 70 -3.86 -10.56 4.68
N ALA A 71 -4.14 -11.62 3.93
CA ALA A 71 -5.08 -11.59 2.81
C ALA A 71 -6.52 -11.22 3.24
N THR A 72 -6.97 -11.62 4.43
CA THR A 72 -8.30 -11.26 4.96
C THR A 72 -8.45 -9.75 5.14
N LYS A 73 -7.36 -9.02 5.45
CA LYS A 73 -7.39 -7.56 5.51
C LYS A 73 -7.74 -6.92 4.16
N VAL A 74 -7.39 -7.57 3.04
CA VAL A 74 -7.79 -7.13 1.69
C VAL A 74 -9.29 -7.16 1.53
N LYS A 75 -9.94 -8.27 1.94
CA LYS A 75 -11.41 -8.37 1.96
C LYS A 75 -12.03 -7.23 2.76
N HIS A 76 -11.51 -7.00 3.97
CA HIS A 76 -12.01 -5.93 4.84
C HIS A 76 -11.83 -4.54 4.22
N LEU A 77 -10.70 -4.28 3.55
CA LEU A 77 -10.49 -3.03 2.84
C LEU A 77 -11.46 -2.86 1.67
N ILE A 78 -11.64 -3.87 0.83
CA ILE A 78 -12.56 -3.79 -0.31
C ILE A 78 -13.98 -3.52 0.16
N ARG A 79 -14.44 -4.23 1.21
CA ARG A 79 -15.74 -3.94 1.85
C ARG A 79 -15.79 -2.51 2.37
N PHE A 80 -14.77 -2.06 3.11
CA PHE A 80 -14.72 -0.68 3.60
C PHE A 80 -14.81 0.37 2.49
N VAL A 81 -14.16 0.14 1.35
CA VAL A 81 -14.11 1.08 0.22
C VAL A 81 -15.43 1.13 -0.55
N PHE A 82 -16.02 -0.04 -0.84
CA PHE A 82 -17.14 -0.17 -1.78
C PHE A 82 -18.50 -0.40 -1.12
N GLN A 83 -18.59 -0.75 0.15
CA GLN A 83 -19.87 -0.91 0.83
C GLN A 83 -20.55 0.45 1.05
N LYS A 84 -21.85 0.52 0.76
CA LYS A 84 -22.69 1.73 0.84
C LYS A 84 -22.66 2.41 2.21
N GLU A 85 -22.79 1.62 3.28
CA GLU A 85 -22.79 2.09 4.67
C GLU A 85 -21.43 1.94 5.37
N SER A 86 -20.36 2.46 4.77
CA SER A 86 -19.04 2.40 5.38
C SER A 86 -18.86 3.42 6.52
N ARG A 87 -18.40 2.96 7.69
CA ARG A 87 -18.06 3.80 8.87
C ARG A 87 -16.88 4.76 8.64
N GLY A 88 -16.33 4.83 7.43
CA GLY A 88 -15.08 5.53 7.08
C GLY A 88 -15.17 7.00 6.69
N GLY A 89 -16.36 7.61 6.72
CA GLY A 89 -16.55 9.01 6.32
C GLY A 89 -16.02 9.32 4.92
N ALA A 90 -15.31 10.43 4.72
CA ALA A 90 -14.78 10.75 3.37
C ALA A 90 -13.63 9.83 2.91
N ARG A 91 -12.98 9.08 3.81
CA ARG A 91 -11.76 8.32 3.50
C ARG A 91 -12.02 7.12 2.60
N HIS A 92 -13.12 6.40 2.81
CA HIS A 92 -13.45 5.25 1.96
C HIS A 92 -13.70 5.69 0.50
N ARG A 93 -14.33 6.86 0.28
CA ARG A 93 -14.54 7.44 -1.04
C ARG A 93 -13.22 7.83 -1.72
N LYS A 94 -12.30 8.45 -0.96
CA LYS A 94 -10.96 8.82 -1.48
C LYS A 94 -10.18 7.59 -1.96
N LEU A 95 -10.32 6.46 -1.27
CA LEU A 95 -9.67 5.21 -1.67
C LEU A 95 -10.26 4.59 -2.95
N ARG A 96 -11.49 4.93 -3.37
CA ARG A 96 -12.06 4.44 -4.65
C ARG A 96 -11.29 4.90 -5.88
N ALA A 97 -10.53 5.99 -5.77
CA ALA A 97 -9.70 6.49 -6.85
C ALA A 97 -8.51 5.58 -7.16
N TYR A 98 -8.20 4.61 -6.29
CA TYR A 98 -7.08 3.70 -6.47
C TYR A 98 -7.43 2.60 -7.47
N ASP A 99 -6.43 2.17 -8.23
CA ASP A 99 -6.56 0.97 -9.05
C ASP A 99 -6.66 -0.30 -8.18
N CYS A 100 -7.12 -1.40 -8.81
CA CYS A 100 -7.36 -2.65 -8.11
C CYS A 100 -6.12 -3.21 -7.39
N ASN A 101 -4.93 -3.09 -7.98
CA ASN A 101 -3.70 -3.61 -7.41
C ASN A 101 -3.22 -2.74 -6.25
N ALA A 102 -3.33 -1.42 -6.38
CA ALA A 102 -3.03 -0.48 -5.32
C ALA A 102 -3.96 -0.69 -4.10
N LEU A 103 -5.26 -0.96 -4.33
CA LEU A 103 -6.19 -1.34 -3.27
C LEU A 103 -5.84 -2.66 -2.61
N LYS A 104 -5.54 -3.72 -3.39
CA LYS A 104 -5.06 -5.00 -2.84
C LYS A 104 -3.82 -4.80 -1.98
N PHE A 105 -2.83 -4.06 -2.47
CA PHE A 105 -1.59 -3.79 -1.74
C PHE A 105 -1.83 -2.98 -0.46
N LEU A 106 -2.73 -1.99 -0.52
CA LEU A 106 -3.09 -1.20 0.64
C LEU A 106 -3.78 -2.06 1.71
N GLY A 107 -4.65 -2.97 1.30
CA GLY A 107 -5.36 -3.89 2.20
C GLY A 107 -4.41 -4.89 2.85
N LEU A 108 -3.30 -5.24 2.20
CA LEU A 108 -2.24 -6.01 2.83
C LEU A 108 -1.43 -5.18 3.84
N SER A 109 -1.32 -3.88 3.61
CA SER A 109 -0.48 -2.98 4.40
C SER A 109 -1.16 -2.47 5.66
N TYR A 110 -2.46 -2.17 5.60
CA TYR A 110 -3.20 -1.58 6.71
C TYR A 110 -4.49 -2.33 6.99
N SER A 111 -4.88 -2.32 8.26
CA SER A 111 -6.22 -2.65 8.74
C SER A 111 -7.14 -1.43 8.68
N ILE A 112 -8.45 -1.66 8.72
CA ILE A 112 -9.43 -0.56 8.76
C ILE A 112 -9.23 0.35 9.98
N PRO A 113 -9.02 -0.16 11.21
CA PRO A 113 -8.75 0.71 12.35
C PRO A 113 -7.52 1.60 12.15
N GLU A 114 -6.46 1.10 11.52
CA GLU A 114 -5.28 1.92 11.20
C GLU A 114 -5.63 3.03 10.21
N ILE A 115 -6.36 2.72 9.13
CA ILE A 115 -6.78 3.74 8.14
C ILE A 115 -7.71 4.79 8.75
N VAL A 116 -8.63 4.39 9.63
CA VAL A 116 -9.59 5.31 10.26
C VAL A 116 -8.92 6.17 11.33
N LYS A 117 -7.96 5.62 12.08
CA LYS A 117 -7.25 6.36 13.16
C LYS A 117 -6.06 7.18 12.68
N MET A 118 -5.57 6.93 11.47
CA MET A 118 -4.52 7.72 10.81
C MET A 118 -4.86 9.20 10.90
N ASP A 119 -3.90 10.08 11.16
CA ASP A 119 -4.17 11.52 11.06
C ASP A 119 -4.34 11.93 9.59
N ASP A 120 -4.88 13.13 9.35
CA ASP A 120 -5.16 13.58 7.98
C ASP A 120 -3.90 13.78 7.14
N THR A 121 -2.77 14.17 7.77
CA THR A 121 -1.49 14.33 7.08
C THR A 121 -0.94 12.99 6.63
N GLU A 122 -0.98 11.97 7.49
CA GLU A 122 -0.55 10.62 7.18
C GLU A 122 -1.47 9.98 6.12
N PHE A 123 -2.79 10.23 6.18
CA PHE A 123 -3.71 9.72 5.18
C PHE A 123 -3.56 10.43 3.81
N GLU A 124 -3.21 11.72 3.80
CA GLU A 124 -2.87 12.44 2.57
C GLU A 124 -1.57 11.91 1.96
N VAL A 125 -0.55 11.67 2.77
CA VAL A 125 0.70 11.03 2.33
C VAL A 125 0.41 9.64 1.75
N LEU A 126 -0.45 8.85 2.39
CA LEU A 126 -0.83 7.53 1.89
C LEU A 126 -1.52 7.60 0.52
N GLN A 127 -2.41 8.58 0.32
CA GLN A 127 -3.06 8.90 -0.95
C GLN A 127 -2.06 9.18 -2.07
N ASN A 128 -1.12 10.07 -1.80
CA ASN A 128 -0.19 10.54 -2.82
C ASN A 128 0.93 9.53 -3.10
N CYS A 129 1.44 8.87 -2.07
CA CYS A 129 2.63 8.02 -2.17
C CYS A 129 2.31 6.53 -2.33
N GLY A 130 1.16 6.03 -1.85
CA GLY A 130 0.83 4.60 -1.85
C GLY A 130 0.82 3.98 -3.26
N PRO A 131 0.01 4.50 -4.21
CA PRO A 131 -0.03 3.99 -5.58
C PRO A 131 1.33 4.11 -6.28
N GLU A 132 2.04 5.20 -6.05
CA GLU A 132 3.36 5.43 -6.65
C GLU A 132 4.42 4.47 -6.11
N PHE A 133 4.45 4.25 -4.80
CA PHE A 133 5.34 3.29 -4.14
C PHE A 133 5.20 1.90 -4.76
N PHE A 134 3.96 1.47 -4.95
CA PHE A 134 3.62 0.19 -5.53
C PHE A 134 4.10 0.07 -6.98
N ARG A 135 3.78 1.08 -7.81
CA ARG A 135 4.15 1.12 -9.23
C ARG A 135 5.66 1.12 -9.44
N ARG A 136 6.40 1.95 -8.69
CA ARG A 136 7.86 2.09 -8.80
C ARG A 136 8.62 0.79 -8.44
N ARG A 137 7.98 -0.15 -7.74
CA ARG A 137 8.61 -1.40 -7.26
C ARG A 137 8.15 -2.66 -8.00
N ASP A 138 7.34 -2.52 -9.06
CA ASP A 138 6.75 -3.61 -9.86
C ASP A 138 6.18 -4.76 -9.01
N LEU A 139 5.43 -4.42 -7.96
CA LEU A 139 4.90 -5.43 -7.02
C LEU A 139 3.65 -6.16 -7.54
N SER A 140 3.11 -5.77 -8.69
CA SER A 140 1.88 -6.34 -9.28
C SER A 140 1.91 -7.85 -9.38
N ARG A 141 3.05 -8.42 -9.78
CA ARG A 141 3.18 -9.88 -9.96
C ARG A 141 3.09 -10.65 -8.64
N LEU A 142 3.39 -10.01 -7.52
CA LEU A 142 3.38 -10.64 -6.21
C LEU A 142 2.00 -10.61 -5.54
N LEU A 143 1.05 -9.84 -6.09
CA LEU A 143 -0.30 -9.68 -5.54
C LEU A 143 -1.31 -10.69 -6.06
N TYR A 144 -1.11 -11.23 -7.25
CA TYR A 144 -1.98 -12.24 -7.83
C TYR A 144 -1.57 -13.61 -7.27
N ARG A 145 -2.32 -14.03 -6.27
CA ARG A 145 -2.04 -15.20 -5.44
C ARG A 145 -3.37 -15.73 -4.89
N PRO A 146 -3.55 -17.06 -4.76
CA PRO A 146 -4.87 -17.64 -4.52
C PRO A 146 -5.59 -17.13 -3.28
N ASP A 147 -4.86 -16.86 -2.19
CA ASP A 147 -5.45 -16.36 -0.95
C ASP A 147 -5.92 -14.90 -1.03
N VAL A 148 -5.19 -14.05 -1.76
CA VAL A 148 -5.60 -12.66 -2.02
C VAL A 148 -6.77 -12.61 -2.98
N ASP A 149 -6.74 -13.40 -4.05
CA ASP A 149 -7.83 -13.46 -5.02
C ASP A 149 -9.11 -14.02 -4.38
N LYS A 150 -9.00 -15.07 -3.57
CA LYS A 150 -10.13 -15.57 -2.75
C LYS A 150 -10.68 -14.51 -1.79
N ALA A 151 -9.82 -13.67 -1.22
CA ALA A 151 -10.26 -12.59 -0.34
C ALA A 151 -10.99 -11.48 -1.11
N VAL A 152 -10.61 -11.23 -2.36
CA VAL A 152 -11.22 -10.24 -3.26
C VAL A 152 -12.55 -10.74 -3.82
N ASP A 153 -12.62 -12.02 -4.21
CA ASP A 153 -13.81 -12.66 -4.77
C ASP A 153 -14.93 -12.84 -3.73
N ALA A 154 -14.63 -12.65 -2.45
CA ALA A 154 -15.64 -12.61 -1.42
C ALA A 154 -16.53 -11.38 -1.63
N MET A 155 -17.75 -11.62 -2.13
CA MET A 155 -18.72 -10.56 -2.47
C MET A 155 -18.86 -9.50 -1.37
N VAL A 156 -18.87 -8.25 -1.83
CA VAL A 156 -19.35 -7.10 -1.05
C VAL A 156 -20.87 -7.14 -1.08
N GLU A 157 -21.48 -7.22 0.09
CA GLU A 157 -22.92 -7.10 0.26
C GLU A 157 -23.30 -5.62 0.09
N ASP A 158 -24.27 -5.34 -0.78
CA ASP A 158 -24.74 -3.97 -1.11
C ASP A 158 -23.58 -3.02 -1.50
N PRO A 159 -22.88 -3.31 -2.61
CA PRO A 159 -21.86 -2.39 -3.12
C PRO A 159 -22.51 -1.08 -3.55
N ASP A 160 -21.78 0.02 -3.45
CA ASP A 160 -22.27 1.31 -3.92
C ASP A 160 -22.62 1.28 -5.42
N ASP A 161 -23.75 1.90 -5.76
CA ASP A 161 -24.38 1.88 -7.09
C ASP A 161 -23.64 2.75 -8.13
N ASP A 162 -22.46 3.30 -7.80
CA ASP A 162 -21.70 4.22 -8.66
C ASP A 162 -20.85 3.50 -9.75
N GLY A 163 -20.94 2.17 -9.82
CA GLY A 163 -20.21 1.32 -10.76
C GLY A 163 -18.69 1.25 -10.50
N SER A 164 -18.19 1.84 -9.40
CA SER A 164 -16.77 1.77 -9.04
C SER A 164 -16.35 0.36 -8.62
N TYR A 165 -17.25 -0.38 -7.97
CA TYR A 165 -17.03 -1.78 -7.60
C TYR A 165 -16.90 -2.68 -8.83
N ASP A 166 -17.76 -2.50 -9.84
CA ASP A 166 -17.68 -3.25 -11.09
C ASP A 166 -16.38 -2.99 -11.83
N LYS A 167 -15.94 -1.73 -11.90
CA LYS A 167 -14.63 -1.36 -12.46
C LYS A 167 -13.48 -2.03 -11.72
N PHE A 168 -13.55 -2.08 -10.38
CA PHE A 168 -12.56 -2.77 -9.56
C PHE A 168 -12.53 -4.28 -9.85
N MET A 169 -13.69 -4.94 -9.95
CA MET A 169 -13.79 -6.37 -10.25
C MET A 169 -13.29 -6.70 -11.66
N GLN A 170 -13.63 -5.89 -12.67
CA GLN A 170 -13.09 -6.01 -14.02
C GLN A 170 -11.55 -5.89 -14.04
N GLY A 171 -10.99 -4.92 -13.29
CA GLY A 171 -9.55 -4.76 -13.15
C GLY A 171 -8.88 -6.00 -12.54
N THR A 172 -9.50 -6.60 -11.52
CA THR A 172 -9.03 -7.84 -10.90
C THR A 172 -9.03 -9.00 -11.89
N GLN A 173 -10.13 -9.22 -12.61
CA GLN A 173 -10.24 -10.31 -13.59
C GLN A 173 -9.22 -10.17 -14.74
N GLN A 174 -9.07 -8.97 -15.30
CA GLN A 174 -8.07 -8.70 -16.33
C GLN A 174 -6.64 -8.95 -15.84
N GLY A 175 -6.35 -8.57 -14.59
CA GLY A 175 -5.07 -8.83 -13.95
C GLY A 175 -4.75 -10.33 -13.85
N ASN A 176 -5.70 -11.12 -13.35
CA ASN A 176 -5.57 -12.57 -13.22
C ASN A 176 -5.33 -13.24 -14.58
N LEU A 177 -6.10 -12.85 -15.61
CA LEU A 177 -5.93 -13.35 -16.97
C LEU A 177 -4.54 -13.05 -17.55
N LYS A 178 -4.04 -11.81 -17.37
CA LYS A 178 -2.70 -11.42 -17.82
C LYS A 178 -1.61 -12.24 -17.14
N GLN A 179 -1.76 -12.52 -15.86
CA GLN A 179 -0.78 -13.32 -15.13
C GLN A 179 -0.81 -14.80 -15.53
N ALA A 180 -2.01 -15.38 -15.65
CA ALA A 180 -2.19 -16.76 -16.12
C ALA A 180 -1.54 -16.97 -17.50
N ARG A 181 -1.75 -16.04 -18.45
CA ARG A 181 -1.11 -16.09 -19.78
C ARG A 181 0.42 -16.08 -19.69
N ARG A 182 1.01 -15.28 -18.79
CA ARG A 182 2.47 -15.24 -18.60
C ARG A 182 3.03 -16.55 -18.07
N PHE A 183 2.34 -17.20 -17.11
CA PHE A 183 2.75 -18.53 -16.63
C PHE A 183 2.69 -19.59 -17.73
N PHE A 184 1.67 -19.55 -18.60
CA PHE A 184 1.57 -20.44 -19.75
C PHE A 184 2.71 -20.25 -20.76
N VAL A 185 3.09 -19.00 -21.05
CA VAL A 185 4.21 -18.69 -21.95
C VAL A 185 5.55 -19.17 -21.36
N GLN A 186 5.81 -18.88 -20.08
CA GLN A 186 7.05 -19.34 -19.41
C GLN A 186 7.20 -20.87 -19.39
N ARG A 187 6.09 -21.62 -19.27
CA ARG A 187 6.12 -23.08 -19.36
C ARG A 187 6.45 -23.59 -20.76
N LYS A 188 5.99 -22.93 -21.81
CA LYS A 188 6.32 -23.29 -23.20
C LYS A 188 7.80 -23.03 -23.52
N ASP A 189 8.35 -21.91 -23.04
CA ASP A 189 9.76 -21.57 -23.28
C ASP A 189 10.73 -22.42 -22.44
N GLY A 190 10.30 -22.88 -21.25
CA GLY A 190 11.07 -23.80 -20.40
C GLY A 190 11.08 -25.25 -20.92
N SER A 191 9.99 -25.70 -21.54
CA SER A 191 9.86 -27.08 -22.04
C SER A 191 10.62 -27.34 -23.35
N LEU A 192 11.11 -26.32 -24.04
CA LEU A 192 11.95 -26.45 -25.24
C LEU A 192 13.45 -26.62 -24.93
N ARG A 193 13.88 -26.47 -23.66
CA ARG A 193 15.29 -26.65 -23.27
C ARG A 193 15.64 -28.08 -22.83
N ASP A 194 14.65 -28.94 -22.58
CA ASP A 194 14.87 -30.29 -22.04
C ASP A 194 14.70 -31.41 -23.11
N LEU A 195 14.81 -31.09 -24.40
CA LEU A 195 14.75 -32.07 -25.52
C LEU A 195 16.01 -32.06 -26.40
N GLN A 196 17.14 -31.58 -25.89
CA GLN A 196 18.45 -31.82 -26.47
C GLN A 196 19.40 -32.31 -25.37
N GLY A 197 19.29 -33.60 -25.05
CA GLY A 197 20.23 -34.37 -24.23
C GLY A 197 20.36 -35.76 -24.81
#